data_AF-A0A7W1YNP0-F1
#
_entry.id   AF-A0A7W1YNP0-F1
#
_cell.length_a   1.000
_cell.length_b   1.000
_cell.length_c   1.000
_cell.angle_alpha   90.00
_cell.angle_beta   90.00
_cell.angle_gamma   90.00
#
_symmetry.space_group_name_H-M   'P 1'
#
loop_
_entity.id
_entity.type
_entity.pdbx_description
1 polymer ?
#
loop_
_entity_poly.entity_id
_entity_poly.type
_entity_poly.pdbx_seq_one_letter_code
_entity_poly.pdbx_strand_id
1 'polypeptide(L)'
;MRKLFLNGWNLLLVVILLGGLLVSLSAALASVPSFAVPGLVPVGLVIVIEVLVTQRIVVASRLSWGDQGRLRGLEWALILAIVRIWVLLTDGRGVIEQVTPWLRDPVAFFTQRYMVHVALVFIIWVIATGLGHQVLLWSAEIARIPQLSRHTIERSHVDAEQAEAVRRFDSQLIGLVTLALLLAVFALRGESTQFQLLQPNIARVGGGAFAAALVALLLHSAAHLRQITDSWSLDGAQVEAGVIQNWQRMGLLVMAVALIVGPLLAPLALLVPPLPLIPLINILLVTGTLLGTLLLFVVALLLTPFVWLLSLLHGKSDFKPPTITPFVPPQIPVAPAAGERPLAPGLIFWSCLLVLLAIALLRYLQQHADILRWLRRWRVGRWLLQSWSRLWRDVGEWVALVTDTVRRRLRHNPATPHRPPRPRSPQGHLRALYQELVRAGEAKGIAHPPSATPFEYSSALGSAVPPVEPDVTALTDLYVQAEYGPLLPDDEDLRRGRQRWRRIQHWLGGTGQVVGAAVQKGRLRVRQKPKS
;
A
#
# COMPACT_ATOMS: atom_id res chain seq x y z
N MET A 1 -22.34 -11.28 11.47
CA MET A 1 -22.06 -11.98 10.19
C MET A 1 -22.64 -11.29 8.96
N ARG A 2 -23.91 -10.80 8.97
CA ARG A 2 -24.57 -10.20 7.78
C ARG A 2 -23.81 -9.01 7.15
N LYS A 3 -23.22 -8.11 7.95
CA LYS A 3 -22.39 -6.98 7.45
C LYS A 3 -21.13 -7.43 6.68
N LEU A 4 -20.53 -8.56 7.04
CA LEU A 4 -19.36 -9.09 6.33
C LEU A 4 -19.74 -9.63 4.94
N PHE A 5 -20.96 -10.16 4.78
CA PHE A 5 -21.47 -10.68 3.50
C PHE A 5 -21.76 -9.57 2.49
N LEU A 6 -22.40 -8.47 2.94
CA LEU A 6 -22.69 -7.30 2.08
C LEU A 6 -21.42 -6.69 1.49
N ASN A 7 -20.35 -6.60 2.30
CA ASN A 7 -19.06 -6.10 1.81
C ASN A 7 -18.43 -7.05 0.77
N GLY A 8 -18.58 -8.37 0.96
CA GLY A 8 -18.06 -9.34 -0.01
C GLY A 8 -18.75 -9.24 -1.38
N TRP A 9 -20.07 -9.01 -1.40
CA TRP A 9 -20.83 -8.87 -2.63
C TRP A 9 -20.42 -7.65 -3.46
N ASN A 10 -20.31 -6.47 -2.83
CA ASN A 10 -19.91 -5.26 -3.56
C ASN A 10 -18.48 -5.38 -4.10
N LEU A 11 -17.57 -6.01 -3.36
CA LEU A 11 -16.22 -6.28 -3.85
C LEU A 11 -16.24 -7.24 -5.05
N LEU A 12 -17.09 -8.27 -5.04
CA LEU A 12 -17.27 -9.16 -6.20
C LEU A 12 -17.78 -8.39 -7.42
N LEU A 13 -18.73 -7.48 -7.25
CA LEU A 13 -19.17 -6.60 -8.33
C LEU A 13 -18.00 -5.75 -8.88
N VAL A 14 -17.14 -5.18 -8.03
CA VAL A 14 -15.95 -4.46 -8.52
C VAL A 14 -15.01 -5.38 -9.33
N VAL A 15 -14.82 -6.65 -8.92
CA VAL A 15 -14.04 -7.62 -9.70
C VAL A 15 -14.65 -7.85 -11.09
N ILE A 16 -15.97 -8.03 -11.18
CA ILE A 16 -16.65 -8.28 -12.46
C ILE A 16 -16.58 -7.04 -13.36
N LEU A 17 -16.79 -5.83 -12.80
CA LEU A 17 -16.66 -4.56 -13.51
C LEU A 17 -15.27 -4.43 -14.15
N LEU A 18 -14.22 -4.62 -13.36
CA LEU A 18 -12.85 -4.51 -13.84
C LEU A 18 -12.45 -5.67 -14.76
N GLY A 19 -13.04 -6.85 -14.57
CA GLY A 19 -12.91 -7.98 -15.50
C GLY A 19 -13.46 -7.65 -16.89
N GLY A 20 -14.63 -7.01 -16.96
CA GLY A 20 -15.21 -6.54 -18.22
C GLY A 20 -14.31 -5.51 -18.91
N LEU A 21 -13.81 -4.52 -18.15
CA LEU A 21 -12.85 -3.53 -18.64
C LEU A 21 -11.56 -4.19 -19.17
N LEU A 22 -11.03 -5.18 -18.45
CA LEU A 22 -9.84 -5.94 -18.84
C LEU A 22 -10.02 -6.71 -20.15
N VAL A 23 -11.20 -7.33 -20.35
CA VAL A 23 -11.52 -8.02 -21.60
C VAL A 23 -11.57 -7.04 -22.77
N SER A 24 -12.24 -5.90 -22.60
CA SER A 24 -12.30 -4.85 -23.63
C SER A 24 -10.92 -4.26 -23.93
N LEU A 25 -10.11 -3.99 -22.89
CA LEU A 25 -8.74 -3.49 -23.03
C LEU A 25 -7.83 -4.49 -23.74
N SER A 26 -7.87 -5.76 -23.34
CA SER A 26 -7.04 -6.80 -23.96
C SER A 26 -7.37 -6.98 -25.43
N ALA A 27 -8.64 -6.90 -25.82
CA ALA A 27 -9.04 -6.99 -27.22
C ALA A 27 -8.66 -5.74 -28.02
N ALA A 28 -8.80 -4.55 -27.42
CA ALA A 28 -8.36 -3.30 -28.02
C ALA A 28 -6.84 -3.28 -28.26
N LEU A 29 -6.05 -3.84 -27.34
CA LEU A 29 -4.61 -3.96 -27.51
C LEU A 29 -4.23 -5.03 -28.55
N ALA A 30 -5.02 -6.10 -28.68
CA ALA A 30 -4.79 -7.14 -29.67
C ALA A 30 -5.00 -6.66 -31.12
N SER A 31 -5.79 -5.60 -31.34
CA SER A 31 -5.93 -5.00 -32.68
C SER A 31 -4.68 -4.23 -33.13
N VAL A 32 -3.73 -3.96 -32.23
CA VAL A 32 -2.43 -3.35 -32.55
C VAL A 32 -1.33 -4.41 -32.34
N PRO A 33 -0.77 -5.01 -33.41
CA PRO A 33 0.12 -6.19 -33.29
C PRO A 33 1.32 -6.01 -32.36
N SER A 34 1.89 -4.80 -32.28
CA SER A 34 3.03 -4.48 -31.41
C SER A 34 2.69 -4.41 -29.92
N PHE A 35 1.40 -4.29 -29.57
CA PHE A 35 0.91 -4.17 -28.21
C PHE A 35 0.08 -5.38 -27.75
N ALA A 36 0.14 -6.51 -28.45
CA ALA A 36 -0.56 -7.71 -28.00
C ALA A 36 -0.01 -8.21 -26.65
N VAL A 37 -0.86 -8.15 -25.62
CA VAL A 37 -0.55 -8.50 -24.23
C VAL A 37 -1.32 -9.79 -23.84
N PRO A 38 -0.87 -10.98 -24.28
CA PRO A 38 -1.60 -12.21 -24.03
C PRO A 38 -1.68 -12.49 -22.53
N GLY A 39 -2.89 -12.81 -22.08
CA GLY A 39 -3.13 -13.12 -20.68
C GLY A 39 -3.17 -11.90 -19.74
N LEU A 40 -3.31 -10.69 -20.28
CA LEU A 40 -3.60 -9.50 -19.48
C LEU A 40 -4.85 -9.70 -18.60
N VAL A 41 -5.88 -10.36 -19.11
CA VAL A 41 -7.14 -10.62 -18.38
C VAL A 41 -6.94 -11.45 -17.12
N PRO A 42 -6.41 -12.69 -17.16
CA PRO A 42 -6.23 -13.50 -15.96
C PRO A 42 -5.27 -12.85 -14.95
N VAL A 43 -4.15 -12.27 -15.40
CA VAL A 43 -3.21 -11.56 -14.52
C VAL A 43 -3.87 -10.35 -13.87
N GLY A 44 -4.54 -9.52 -14.67
CA GLY A 44 -5.26 -8.36 -14.19
C GLY A 44 -6.33 -8.72 -13.16
N LEU A 45 -7.09 -9.80 -13.38
CA LEU A 45 -8.08 -10.28 -12.42
C LEU A 45 -7.48 -10.74 -11.09
N VAL A 46 -6.37 -11.49 -11.12
CA VAL A 46 -5.65 -11.88 -9.90
C VAL A 46 -5.22 -10.64 -9.12
N ILE A 47 -4.72 -9.63 -9.82
CA ILE A 47 -4.26 -8.37 -9.21
C ILE A 47 -5.44 -7.59 -8.64
N VAL A 48 -6.56 -7.48 -9.36
CA VAL A 48 -7.78 -6.82 -8.84
C VAL A 48 -8.25 -7.51 -7.56
N ILE A 49 -8.29 -8.84 -7.52
CA ILE A 49 -8.68 -9.59 -6.33
C ILE A 49 -7.71 -9.31 -5.17
N GLU A 50 -6.40 -9.40 -5.41
CA GLU A 50 -5.37 -9.14 -4.40
C GLU A 50 -5.47 -7.71 -3.84
N VAL A 51 -5.68 -6.71 -4.71
CA VAL A 51 -5.87 -5.30 -4.33
C VAL A 51 -7.08 -5.13 -3.43
N LEU A 52 -8.22 -5.72 -3.78
CA LEU A 52 -9.46 -5.59 -3.02
C LEU A 52 -9.37 -6.29 -1.65
N VAL A 53 -8.69 -7.43 -1.58
CA VAL A 53 -8.39 -8.12 -0.32
C VAL A 53 -7.47 -7.25 0.55
N THR A 54 -6.39 -6.72 -0.02
CA THR A 54 -5.44 -5.86 0.68
C THR A 54 -6.11 -4.58 1.17
N GLN A 55 -6.91 -3.93 0.34
CA GLN A 55 -7.68 -2.75 0.70
C GLN A 55 -8.64 -3.02 1.85
N ARG A 56 -9.30 -4.18 1.85
CA ARG A 56 -10.17 -4.59 2.96
C ARG A 56 -9.40 -4.72 4.26
N ILE A 57 -8.19 -5.28 4.23
CA ILE A 57 -7.31 -5.40 5.41
C ILE A 57 -6.88 -4.01 5.89
N VAL A 58 -6.50 -3.11 4.97
CA VAL A 58 -6.10 -1.73 5.28
C VAL A 58 -7.23 -0.98 6.00
N VAL A 59 -8.44 -1.01 5.45
CA VAL A 59 -9.60 -0.31 6.02
C VAL A 59 -10.01 -0.94 7.35
N ALA A 60 -9.98 -2.28 7.46
CA ALA A 60 -10.32 -2.98 8.70
C ALA A 60 -9.33 -2.71 9.83
N SER A 61 -8.04 -2.61 9.50
CA SER A 61 -6.95 -2.47 10.49
C SER A 61 -6.60 -1.01 10.81
N ARG A 62 -7.19 -0.03 10.09
CA ARG A 62 -6.91 1.41 10.23
C ARG A 62 -5.42 1.74 10.22
N LEU A 63 -4.68 1.12 9.30
CA LEU A 63 -3.23 1.26 9.23
C LEU A 63 -2.84 2.73 9.01
N SER A 64 -1.77 3.16 9.69
CA SER A 64 -1.17 4.48 9.46
C SER A 64 -0.68 4.61 8.02
N TRP A 65 -0.53 5.84 7.50
CA TRP A 65 0.00 6.08 6.15
C TRP A 65 1.37 5.41 5.91
N GLY A 66 2.23 5.37 6.94
CA GLY A 66 3.53 4.71 6.85
C GLY A 66 3.43 3.19 6.74
N ASP A 67 2.50 2.56 7.46
CA ASP A 67 2.26 1.12 7.39
C ASP A 67 1.58 0.72 6.09
N GLN A 68 0.65 1.57 5.60
CA GLN A 68 0.05 1.40 4.27
C GLN A 68 1.13 1.44 3.19
N GLY A 69 2.06 2.40 3.22
CA GLY A 69 3.16 2.50 2.25
C GLY A 69 4.02 1.23 2.20
N ARG A 70 4.32 0.63 3.35
CA ARG A 70 5.08 -0.64 3.44
C ARG A 70 4.30 -1.81 2.84
N LEU A 71 3.01 -1.90 3.16
CA LEU A 71 2.11 -2.91 2.61
C LEU A 71 2.01 -2.81 1.08
N ARG A 72 1.80 -1.60 0.57
CA ARG A 72 1.72 -1.34 -0.88
C ARG A 72 3.03 -1.60 -1.60
N GLY A 73 4.16 -1.29 -0.97
CA GLY A 73 5.48 -1.59 -1.54
C GLY A 73 5.69 -3.09 -1.74
N LEU A 74 5.25 -3.91 -0.78
CA LEU A 74 5.32 -5.36 -0.94
C LEU A 74 4.32 -5.88 -1.96
N GLU A 75 3.08 -5.39 -1.93
CA GLU A 75 2.06 -5.72 -2.93
C GLU A 75 2.58 -5.46 -4.34
N TRP A 76 3.24 -4.32 -4.56
CA TRP A 76 3.90 -4.00 -5.82
C TRP A 76 5.03 -4.97 -6.18
N ALA A 77 5.88 -5.35 -5.23
CA ALA A 77 6.91 -6.35 -5.47
C ALA A 77 6.32 -7.71 -5.90
N LEU A 78 5.22 -8.14 -5.27
CA LEU A 78 4.50 -9.36 -5.62
C LEU A 78 3.88 -9.26 -7.02
N ILE A 79 3.22 -8.15 -7.33
CA ILE A 79 2.64 -7.87 -8.65
C ILE A 79 3.70 -7.94 -9.74
N LEU A 80 4.85 -7.27 -9.55
CA LEU A 80 5.95 -7.28 -10.51
C LEU A 80 6.50 -8.69 -10.76
N ALA A 81 6.56 -9.52 -9.72
CA ALA A 81 6.97 -10.92 -9.83
C ALA A 81 5.93 -11.77 -10.59
N ILE A 82 4.63 -11.64 -10.26
CA ILE A 82 3.54 -12.34 -10.95
C ILE A 82 3.52 -11.98 -12.43
N VAL A 83 3.59 -10.69 -12.76
CA VAL A 83 3.64 -10.21 -14.14
C VAL A 83 4.85 -10.80 -14.87
N ARG A 84 6.02 -10.88 -14.21
CA ARG A 84 7.22 -11.43 -14.85
C ARG A 84 7.08 -12.92 -15.15
N ILE A 85 6.60 -13.69 -14.17
CA ILE A 85 6.35 -15.13 -14.32
C ILE A 85 5.33 -15.35 -15.44
N TRP A 86 4.30 -14.51 -15.52
CA TRP A 86 3.32 -14.60 -16.59
C TRP A 86 3.93 -14.36 -17.97
N VAL A 87 4.68 -13.27 -18.14
CA VAL A 87 5.35 -12.96 -19.42
C VAL A 87 6.26 -14.12 -19.85
N LEU A 88 7.05 -14.68 -18.92
CA LEU A 88 7.87 -15.87 -19.16
C LEU A 88 7.08 -17.05 -19.70
N LEU A 89 5.92 -17.34 -19.10
CA LEU A 89 5.07 -18.46 -19.48
C LEU A 89 4.39 -18.25 -20.85
N THR A 90 4.12 -16.99 -21.22
CA THR A 90 3.42 -16.66 -22.48
C THR A 90 4.34 -16.40 -23.68
N ASP A 91 5.63 -16.12 -23.46
CA ASP A 91 6.56 -15.79 -24.54
C ASP A 91 6.94 -16.99 -25.42
N GLY A 92 6.56 -18.22 -25.05
CA GLY A 92 6.76 -19.44 -25.83
C GLY A 92 8.21 -19.92 -25.95
N ARG A 93 9.19 -19.06 -25.62
CA ARG A 93 10.61 -19.41 -25.54
C ARG A 93 10.90 -20.21 -24.28
N GLY A 94 11.89 -21.10 -24.32
CA GLY A 94 12.29 -21.87 -23.14
C GLY A 94 12.70 -20.95 -21.98
N VAL A 95 12.26 -21.25 -20.75
CA VAL A 95 12.55 -20.41 -19.56
C VAL A 95 14.06 -20.19 -19.38
N ILE A 96 14.87 -21.22 -19.64
CA ILE A 96 16.33 -21.14 -19.53
C ILE A 96 16.91 -20.14 -20.54
N GLU A 97 16.42 -20.14 -21.77
CA GLU A 97 16.86 -19.23 -22.83
C GLU A 97 16.54 -17.78 -22.49
N GLN A 98 15.41 -17.54 -21.83
CA GLN A 98 15.00 -16.20 -21.38
C GLN A 98 15.79 -15.75 -20.15
N VAL A 99 16.03 -16.62 -19.16
CA VAL A 99 16.67 -16.29 -17.89
C VAL A 99 18.19 -16.12 -18.02
N THR A 100 18.84 -16.87 -18.91
CA THR A 100 20.31 -16.83 -19.07
C THR A 100 20.83 -15.42 -19.39
N PRO A 101 20.21 -14.64 -20.31
CA PRO A 101 20.55 -13.24 -20.52
C PRO A 101 20.44 -12.37 -19.26
N TRP A 102 19.48 -12.61 -18.36
CA TRP A 102 19.28 -11.78 -17.17
C TRP A 102 20.38 -11.97 -16.14
N LEU A 103 20.92 -13.19 -16.04
CA LEU A 103 22.05 -13.50 -15.16
C LEU A 103 23.32 -12.79 -15.61
N ARG A 104 23.46 -12.53 -16.91
CA ARG A 104 24.60 -11.80 -17.50
C ARG A 104 24.37 -10.29 -17.52
N ASP A 105 23.13 -9.87 -17.78
CA ASP A 105 22.72 -8.48 -17.91
C ASP A 105 21.38 -8.26 -17.17
N PRO A 106 21.41 -7.72 -15.94
CA PRO A 106 20.20 -7.42 -15.18
C PRO A 106 19.22 -6.50 -15.91
N VAL A 107 19.69 -5.65 -16.83
CA VAL A 107 18.82 -4.75 -17.60
C VAL A 107 17.98 -5.54 -18.60
N ALA A 108 18.46 -6.68 -19.09
CA ALA A 108 17.71 -7.59 -19.96
C ALA A 108 16.45 -8.16 -19.27
N PHE A 109 16.34 -8.03 -17.94
CA PHE A 109 15.09 -8.31 -17.23
C PHE A 109 13.95 -7.37 -17.67
N PHE A 110 14.25 -6.10 -17.95
CA PHE A 110 13.26 -5.07 -18.30
C PHE A 110 12.99 -5.04 -19.79
N THR A 111 12.45 -6.13 -20.33
CA THR A 111 12.02 -6.19 -21.73
C THR A 111 10.88 -5.20 -21.99
N GLN A 112 10.82 -4.61 -23.19
CA GLN A 112 9.76 -3.68 -23.57
C GLN A 112 8.36 -4.26 -23.31
N ARG A 113 8.16 -5.54 -23.67
CA ARG A 113 6.91 -6.26 -23.43
C ARG A 113 6.56 -6.34 -21.94
N TYR A 114 7.53 -6.66 -21.08
CA TYR A 114 7.32 -6.67 -19.63
C TYR A 114 6.94 -5.28 -19.11
N MET A 115 7.62 -4.22 -19.57
CA MET A 115 7.30 -2.85 -19.16
C MET A 115 5.88 -2.43 -19.55
N VAL A 116 5.40 -2.83 -20.73
CA VAL A 116 4.00 -2.61 -21.14
C VAL A 116 3.02 -3.33 -20.20
N HIS A 117 3.29 -4.59 -19.84
CA HIS A 117 2.44 -5.32 -18.89
C HIS A 117 2.41 -4.64 -17.53
N VAL A 118 3.58 -4.25 -17.00
CA VAL A 118 3.70 -3.55 -15.71
C VAL A 118 2.92 -2.23 -15.72
N ALA A 119 3.03 -1.44 -16.80
CA ALA A 119 2.31 -0.18 -16.92
C ALA A 119 0.80 -0.37 -16.93
N LEU A 120 0.29 -1.32 -17.71
CA LEU A 120 -1.15 -1.62 -17.76
C LEU A 120 -1.66 -2.12 -16.42
N VAL A 121 -0.94 -3.05 -15.80
CA VAL A 121 -1.23 -3.57 -14.47
C VAL A 121 -1.20 -2.48 -13.41
N PHE A 122 -0.30 -1.51 -13.50
CA PHE A 122 -0.26 -0.34 -12.62
C PHE A 122 -1.52 0.51 -12.74
N ILE A 123 -1.98 0.78 -13.97
CA ILE A 123 -3.23 1.50 -14.17
C ILE A 123 -4.41 0.74 -13.55
N ILE A 124 -4.50 -0.57 -13.80
CA ILE A 124 -5.55 -1.44 -13.23
C ILE A 124 -5.49 -1.44 -11.69
N TRP A 125 -4.29 -1.51 -11.12
CA TRP A 125 -4.05 -1.48 -9.68
C TRP A 125 -4.51 -0.16 -9.05
N VAL A 126 -4.21 0.98 -9.67
CA VAL A 126 -4.66 2.30 -9.21
C VAL A 126 -6.18 2.38 -9.23
N ILE A 127 -6.81 1.97 -10.34
CA ILE A 127 -8.28 1.97 -10.48
C ILE A 127 -8.92 1.06 -9.43
N ALA A 128 -8.42 -0.17 -9.28
CA ALA A 128 -8.94 -1.15 -8.32
C ALA A 128 -8.78 -0.65 -6.87
N THR A 129 -7.67 0.01 -6.56
CA THR A 129 -7.42 0.60 -5.25
C THR A 129 -8.38 1.75 -4.96
N GLY A 130 -8.60 2.65 -5.93
CA GLY A 130 -9.53 3.78 -5.81
C GLY A 130 -10.97 3.32 -5.59
N LEU A 131 -11.48 2.44 -6.46
CA LEU A 131 -12.82 1.88 -6.33
C LEU A 131 -13.00 1.06 -5.05
N GLY A 132 -12.03 0.19 -4.74
CA GLY A 132 -12.06 -0.63 -3.54
C GLY A 132 -12.11 0.23 -2.28
N HIS A 133 -11.34 1.32 -2.25
CA HIS A 133 -11.35 2.26 -1.14
C HIS A 133 -12.72 2.92 -0.95
N GLN A 134 -13.31 3.44 -2.03
CA GLN A 134 -14.64 4.08 -1.98
C GLN A 134 -15.73 3.10 -1.52
N VAL A 135 -15.79 1.91 -2.12
CA VAL A 135 -16.77 0.87 -1.73
C VAL A 135 -16.62 0.45 -0.27
N LEU A 136 -15.39 0.38 0.24
CA LEU A 136 -15.14 -0.02 1.63
C LEU A 136 -15.42 1.12 2.63
N LEU A 137 -15.14 2.37 2.28
CA LEU A 137 -15.44 3.53 3.13
C LEU A 137 -16.94 3.63 3.43
N TRP A 138 -17.78 3.46 2.41
CA TRP A 138 -19.23 3.45 2.57
C TRP A 138 -19.75 2.38 3.53
N SER A 139 -19.00 1.30 3.72
CA SER A 139 -19.37 0.24 4.65
C SER A 139 -18.93 0.53 6.09
N ALA A 140 -17.90 1.34 6.29
CA ALA A 140 -17.19 1.49 7.57
C ALA A 140 -17.66 2.70 8.41
N GLU A 141 -18.15 3.77 7.78
CA GLU A 141 -18.56 5.02 8.44
C GLU A 141 -19.74 4.83 9.41
N ILE A 142 -20.74 4.04 9.00
CA ILE A 142 -22.05 3.93 9.68
C ILE A 142 -22.00 3.19 11.00
N ALA A 143 -20.92 2.47 11.29
CA ALA A 143 -20.73 1.89 12.61
C ALA A 143 -20.37 2.93 13.70
N ARG A 144 -20.05 4.18 13.33
CA ARG A 144 -19.44 5.17 14.23
C ARG A 144 -20.35 6.32 14.67
N ILE A 145 -21.56 6.44 14.11
CA ILE A 145 -22.51 7.50 14.48
C ILE A 145 -23.61 7.04 15.48
N PRO A 146 -23.35 6.28 16.57
CA PRO A 146 -24.41 6.06 17.56
C PRO A 146 -24.74 7.28 18.45
N GLN A 147 -23.91 8.34 18.49
CA GLN A 147 -24.01 9.36 19.54
C GLN A 147 -23.68 10.81 19.15
N LEU A 148 -23.33 11.10 17.88
CA LEU A 148 -23.21 12.50 17.45
C LEU A 148 -24.59 13.14 17.55
N SER A 149 -24.64 14.14 18.41
CA SER A 149 -25.83 14.66 19.06
C SER A 149 -26.69 15.43 18.07
N ARG A 150 -27.92 15.79 18.47
CA ARG A 150 -29.01 16.45 17.70
C ARG A 150 -28.66 17.79 17.02
N HIS A 151 -27.39 18.13 16.82
CA HIS A 151 -26.97 19.37 16.22
C HIS A 151 -27.15 19.29 14.70
N THR A 152 -28.13 20.04 14.20
CA THR A 152 -28.53 20.11 12.79
C THR A 152 -27.38 20.47 11.85
N ILE A 153 -26.39 21.23 12.34
CA ILE A 153 -25.22 21.67 11.56
C ILE A 153 -24.32 20.47 11.23
N GLU A 154 -23.90 19.68 12.23
CA GLU A 154 -23.05 18.51 12.01
C GLU A 154 -23.71 17.51 11.05
N ARG A 155 -25.03 17.35 11.16
CA ARG A 155 -25.82 16.50 10.26
C ARG A 155 -25.71 16.95 8.80
N SER A 156 -25.93 18.25 8.52
CA SER A 156 -25.83 18.77 7.16
C SER A 156 -24.43 18.60 6.55
N HIS A 157 -23.38 18.67 7.38
CA HIS A 157 -22.00 18.42 6.92
C HIS A 157 -21.78 16.95 6.58
N VAL A 158 -22.25 16.02 7.43
CA VAL A 158 -22.14 14.58 7.17
C VAL A 158 -22.92 14.18 5.91
N ASP A 159 -24.14 14.69 5.73
CA ASP A 159 -24.96 14.42 4.54
C ASP A 159 -24.30 14.97 3.26
N ALA A 160 -23.72 16.17 3.33
CA ALA A 160 -23.00 16.78 2.21
C ALA A 160 -21.72 16.00 1.84
N GLU A 161 -20.92 15.59 2.84
CA GLU A 161 -19.72 14.78 2.64
C GLU A 161 -20.05 13.42 2.02
N GLN A 162 -21.12 12.76 2.48
CA GLN A 162 -21.58 11.50 1.90
C GLN A 162 -22.07 11.67 0.46
N ALA A 163 -22.87 12.71 0.19
CA ALA A 163 -23.34 13.00 -1.16
C ALA A 163 -22.17 13.30 -2.12
N GLU A 164 -21.13 14.01 -1.65
CA GLU A 164 -19.92 14.24 -2.43
C GLU A 164 -19.14 12.94 -2.69
N ALA A 165 -19.01 12.07 -1.67
CA ALA A 165 -18.36 10.77 -1.82
C ALA A 165 -19.08 9.87 -2.86
N VAL A 166 -20.42 9.85 -2.86
CA VAL A 166 -21.22 9.12 -3.86
C VAL A 166 -21.04 9.73 -5.25
N ARG A 167 -21.07 11.07 -5.40
CA ARG A 167 -20.82 11.73 -6.69
C ARG A 167 -19.43 11.42 -7.25
N ARG A 168 -18.40 11.45 -6.41
CA ARG A 168 -17.02 11.08 -6.81
C ARG A 168 -16.95 9.63 -7.27
N PHE A 169 -17.64 8.71 -6.61
CA PHE A 169 -17.73 7.32 -7.07
C PHE A 169 -18.49 7.18 -8.38
N ASP A 170 -19.64 7.84 -8.52
CA ASP A 170 -20.47 7.77 -9.73
C ASP A 170 -19.72 8.30 -10.95
N SER A 171 -19.01 9.41 -10.80
CA SER A 171 -18.15 9.94 -11.87
C SER A 171 -17.05 8.95 -12.28
N GLN A 172 -16.44 8.24 -11.33
CA GLN A 172 -15.46 7.19 -11.62
C GLN A 172 -16.09 5.99 -12.31
N LEU A 173 -17.26 5.52 -11.85
CA LEU A 173 -17.99 4.42 -12.47
C LEU A 173 -18.38 4.74 -13.92
N ILE A 174 -18.97 5.92 -14.15
CA ILE A 174 -19.35 6.37 -15.49
C ILE A 174 -18.10 6.40 -16.39
N GLY A 175 -17.00 6.99 -15.90
CA GLY A 175 -15.73 7.02 -16.64
C GLY A 175 -15.23 5.63 -17.03
N LEU A 176 -15.29 4.65 -16.11
CA LEU A 176 -14.85 3.27 -16.38
C LEU A 176 -15.76 2.52 -17.35
N VAL A 177 -17.08 2.69 -17.25
CA VAL A 177 -18.05 2.10 -18.19
C VAL A 177 -17.87 2.69 -19.57
N THR A 178 -17.78 4.02 -19.67
CA THR A 178 -17.52 4.71 -20.93
C THR A 178 -16.20 4.24 -21.54
N LEU A 179 -15.13 4.12 -20.74
CA LEU A 179 -13.85 3.58 -21.20
C LEU A 179 -13.97 2.13 -21.71
N ALA A 180 -14.65 1.25 -20.98
CA ALA A 180 -14.85 -0.14 -21.41
C ALA A 180 -15.62 -0.24 -22.73
N LEU A 181 -16.67 0.57 -22.90
CA LEU A 181 -17.46 0.63 -24.13
C LEU A 181 -16.63 1.18 -25.31
N LEU A 182 -15.86 2.25 -25.09
CA LEU A 182 -14.98 2.80 -26.12
C LEU A 182 -13.90 1.80 -26.56
N LEU A 183 -13.28 1.10 -25.62
CA LEU A 183 -12.30 0.03 -25.91
C LEU A 183 -12.95 -1.12 -26.67
N ALA A 184 -14.17 -1.51 -26.31
CA ALA A 184 -14.91 -2.55 -27.03
C ALA A 184 -15.22 -2.13 -28.48
N VAL A 185 -15.72 -0.91 -28.70
CA VAL A 185 -15.98 -0.37 -30.05
C VAL A 185 -14.69 -0.33 -30.87
N PHE A 186 -13.58 0.11 -30.27
CA PHE A 186 -12.28 0.14 -30.95
C PHE A 186 -11.81 -1.26 -31.36
N ALA A 187 -11.89 -2.23 -30.45
CA ALA A 187 -11.51 -3.62 -30.73
C ALA A 187 -12.33 -4.22 -31.88
N LEU A 188 -13.65 -4.00 -31.88
CA LEU A 188 -14.58 -4.51 -32.90
C LEU A 188 -14.33 -3.88 -34.29
N ARG A 189 -13.83 -2.64 -34.35
CA ARG A 189 -13.52 -1.97 -35.62
C ARG A 189 -12.22 -2.44 -36.25
N GLY A 190 -11.24 -2.86 -35.46
CA GLY A 190 -9.95 -3.35 -35.98
C GLY A 190 -10.09 -4.59 -36.88
N GLU A 191 -11.14 -5.40 -36.71
CA GLU A 191 -11.39 -6.63 -37.47
C GLU A 191 -12.16 -6.39 -38.79
N SER A 192 -12.48 -5.13 -39.14
CA SER A 192 -13.55 -4.79 -40.10
C SER A 192 -13.21 -4.90 -41.60
N THR A 193 -12.21 -5.66 -42.04
CA THR A 193 -12.03 -5.93 -43.48
C THR A 193 -12.79 -7.16 -43.99
N GLN A 194 -13.32 -8.02 -43.10
CA GLN A 194 -14.18 -9.14 -43.50
C GLN A 194 -15.32 -9.34 -42.49
N PHE A 195 -16.55 -9.02 -42.89
CA PHE A 195 -17.79 -9.19 -42.11
C PHE A 195 -18.10 -10.68 -41.82
N GLN A 196 -17.39 -11.29 -40.88
CA GLN A 196 -17.77 -12.58 -40.31
C GLN A 196 -18.40 -12.36 -38.93
N LEU A 197 -19.72 -12.12 -38.92
CA LEU A 197 -20.56 -11.86 -37.74
C LEU A 197 -20.53 -12.96 -36.65
N LEU A 198 -19.84 -14.08 -36.87
CA LEU A 198 -19.75 -15.22 -35.94
C LEU A 198 -18.39 -15.34 -35.24
N GLN A 199 -17.51 -14.33 -35.32
CA GLN A 199 -16.24 -14.43 -34.63
C GLN A 199 -16.43 -14.43 -33.10
N PRO A 200 -15.85 -15.42 -32.38
CA PRO A 200 -15.97 -15.54 -30.92
C PRO A 200 -15.35 -14.36 -30.15
N ASN A 201 -14.63 -13.47 -30.82
CA ASN A 201 -14.12 -12.23 -30.24
C ASN A 201 -15.23 -11.21 -29.98
N ILE A 202 -16.20 -11.08 -30.89
CA ILE A 202 -17.27 -10.08 -30.80
C ILE A 202 -18.11 -10.32 -29.53
N ALA A 203 -18.54 -11.56 -29.32
CA ALA A 203 -19.33 -11.94 -28.15
C ALA A 203 -18.57 -11.72 -26.84
N ARG A 204 -17.27 -12.02 -26.81
CA ARG A 204 -16.42 -11.82 -25.61
C ARG A 204 -16.24 -10.35 -25.28
N VAL A 205 -15.89 -9.53 -26.26
CA VAL A 205 -15.61 -8.09 -26.09
C VAL A 205 -16.87 -7.31 -25.77
N GLY A 206 -17.93 -7.51 -26.57
CA GLY A 206 -19.23 -6.88 -26.35
C GLY A 206 -19.85 -7.32 -25.02
N GLY A 207 -19.81 -8.63 -24.73
CA GLY A 207 -20.29 -9.19 -23.47
C GLY A 207 -19.54 -8.66 -22.26
N GLY A 208 -18.21 -8.51 -22.34
CA GLY A 208 -17.39 -7.93 -21.27
C GLY A 208 -17.74 -6.47 -20.96
N ALA A 209 -17.82 -5.62 -21.98
CA ALA A 209 -18.20 -4.21 -21.81
C ALA A 209 -19.65 -4.05 -21.30
N PHE A 210 -20.56 -4.89 -21.81
CA PHE A 210 -21.94 -4.89 -21.38
C PHE A 210 -22.10 -5.34 -19.92
N ALA A 211 -21.40 -6.41 -19.52
CA ALA A 211 -21.37 -6.86 -18.13
C ALA A 211 -20.80 -5.76 -17.20
N ALA A 212 -19.73 -5.07 -17.61
CA ALA A 212 -19.21 -3.92 -16.88
C ALA A 212 -20.26 -2.82 -16.68
N ALA A 213 -21.01 -2.46 -17.72
CA ALA A 213 -22.08 -1.47 -17.63
C ALA A 213 -23.21 -1.89 -16.66
N LEU A 214 -23.67 -3.13 -16.74
CA LEU A 214 -24.70 -3.65 -15.83
C LEU A 214 -24.24 -3.66 -14.37
N VAL A 215 -23.00 -4.09 -14.14
CA VAL A 215 -22.43 -4.16 -12.80
C VAL A 215 -22.20 -2.76 -12.21
N ALA A 216 -21.82 -1.79 -13.03
CA ALA A 216 -21.75 -0.38 -12.61
C ALA A 216 -23.12 0.16 -12.19
N LEU A 217 -24.19 -0.15 -12.93
CA LEU A 217 -25.56 0.23 -12.53
C LEU A 217 -25.97 -0.40 -11.20
N LEU A 218 -25.61 -1.66 -10.96
CA LEU A 218 -25.85 -2.32 -9.67
C LEU A 218 -25.07 -1.67 -8.53
N LEU A 219 -23.80 -1.34 -8.76
CA LEU A 219 -22.96 -0.65 -7.78
C LEU A 219 -23.49 0.75 -7.46
N HIS A 220 -23.91 1.50 -8.48
CA HIS A 220 -24.57 2.80 -8.32
C HIS A 220 -25.87 2.67 -7.50
N SER A 221 -26.74 1.71 -7.86
CA SER A 221 -27.98 1.44 -7.11
C SER A 221 -27.71 1.05 -5.65
N ALA A 222 -26.67 0.25 -5.39
CA ALA A 222 -26.27 -0.14 -4.04
C ALA A 222 -25.73 1.06 -3.23
N ALA A 223 -24.97 1.95 -3.86
CA ALA A 223 -24.47 3.18 -3.25
C ALA A 223 -25.61 4.12 -2.86
N HIS A 224 -26.56 4.32 -3.77
CA HIS A 224 -27.71 5.20 -3.54
C HIS A 224 -28.67 4.64 -2.48
N LEU A 225 -28.95 3.33 -2.52
CA LEU A 225 -29.73 2.68 -1.45
C LEU A 225 -29.06 2.89 -0.10
N ARG A 226 -27.72 2.80 -0.04
CA ARG A 226 -26.97 2.99 1.20
C ARG A 226 -27.15 4.40 1.73
N GLN A 227 -26.93 5.41 0.89
CA GLN A 227 -27.14 6.81 1.23
C GLN A 227 -28.55 7.08 1.79
N ILE A 228 -29.59 6.53 1.16
CA ILE A 228 -30.98 6.66 1.66
C ILE A 228 -31.17 5.94 3.00
N THR A 229 -30.64 4.73 3.16
CA THR A 229 -30.78 4.01 4.44
C THR A 229 -30.08 4.71 5.58
N ASP A 230 -28.97 5.39 5.30
CA ASP A 230 -28.20 6.12 6.29
C ASP A 230 -28.95 7.41 6.68
N SER A 231 -29.52 8.15 5.72
CA SER A 231 -30.35 9.32 6.02
C SER A 231 -31.59 8.95 6.85
N TRP A 232 -32.29 7.86 6.52
CA TRP A 232 -33.40 7.33 7.32
C TRP A 232 -32.97 6.95 8.74
N SER A 233 -31.77 6.38 8.90
CA SER A 233 -31.24 6.03 10.22
C SER A 233 -30.93 7.27 11.06
N LEU A 234 -30.45 8.36 10.44
CA LEU A 234 -30.23 9.65 11.08
C LEU A 234 -31.55 10.34 11.46
N ASP A 235 -32.62 10.11 10.70
CA ASP A 235 -33.98 10.56 11.03
C ASP A 235 -34.67 9.74 12.14
N GLY A 236 -34.04 8.64 12.58
CA GLY A 236 -34.67 7.70 13.50
C GLY A 236 -35.86 6.96 12.87
N ALA A 237 -35.99 6.99 11.54
CA ALA A 237 -37.03 6.27 10.83
C ALA A 237 -36.75 4.76 10.91
N GLN A 238 -37.73 4.00 11.39
CA GLN A 238 -37.63 2.55 11.43
C GLN A 238 -37.91 1.99 10.03
N VAL A 239 -36.85 1.61 9.32
CA VAL A 239 -36.95 1.02 7.99
C VAL A 239 -37.30 -0.46 8.11
N GLU A 240 -38.40 -0.86 7.49
CA GLU A 240 -38.79 -2.26 7.44
C GLU A 240 -37.74 -3.09 6.67
N ALA A 241 -37.32 -4.23 7.25
CA ALA A 241 -36.28 -5.09 6.65
C ALA A 241 -36.64 -5.65 5.26
N GLY A 242 -37.92 -5.59 4.87
CA GLY A 242 -38.41 -5.97 3.54
C GLY A 242 -37.99 -5.02 2.42
N VAL A 243 -37.84 -3.72 2.72
CA VAL A 243 -37.51 -2.69 1.70
C VAL A 243 -36.16 -2.98 1.05
N ILE A 244 -35.14 -3.29 1.86
CA ILE A 244 -33.78 -3.60 1.37
C ILE A 244 -33.78 -4.86 0.49
N GLN A 245 -34.54 -5.89 0.88
CA GLN A 245 -34.62 -7.14 0.12
C GLN A 245 -35.36 -6.94 -1.22
N ASN A 246 -36.44 -6.17 -1.21
CA ASN A 246 -37.18 -5.85 -2.43
C ASN A 246 -36.36 -5.00 -3.39
N TRP A 247 -35.58 -4.02 -2.89
CA TRP A 247 -34.67 -3.25 -3.71
C TRP A 247 -33.64 -4.12 -4.41
N GLN A 248 -33.03 -5.08 -3.70
CA GLN A 248 -32.09 -6.04 -4.29
C GLN A 248 -32.75 -6.94 -5.34
N ARG A 249 -33.97 -7.43 -5.07
CA ARG A 249 -34.72 -8.25 -6.04
C ARG A 249 -35.07 -7.46 -7.30
N MET A 250 -35.50 -6.21 -7.16
CA MET A 250 -35.81 -5.34 -8.30
C MET A 250 -34.55 -5.00 -9.09
N GLY A 251 -33.42 -4.71 -8.42
CA GLY A 251 -32.13 -4.50 -9.09
C GLY A 251 -31.67 -5.72 -9.88
N LEU A 252 -31.80 -6.93 -9.30
CA LEU A 252 -31.51 -8.19 -10.00
C LEU A 252 -32.45 -8.43 -11.18
N LEU A 253 -33.73 -8.10 -11.06
CA LEU A 253 -34.71 -8.22 -12.14
C LEU A 253 -34.37 -7.27 -13.29
N VAL A 254 -34.07 -5.99 -13.00
CA VAL A 254 -33.63 -5.01 -14.01
C VAL A 254 -32.37 -5.49 -14.71
N MET A 255 -31.41 -6.05 -13.97
CA MET A 255 -30.20 -6.64 -14.55
C MET A 255 -30.54 -7.84 -15.45
N ALA A 256 -31.43 -8.74 -15.02
CA ALA A 256 -31.83 -9.90 -15.82
C ALA A 256 -32.52 -9.47 -17.12
N VAL A 257 -33.42 -8.49 -17.06
CA VAL A 257 -34.06 -7.90 -18.24
C VAL A 257 -33.03 -7.27 -19.16
N ALA A 258 -32.10 -6.48 -18.62
CA ALA A 258 -31.05 -5.86 -19.42
C ALA A 258 -30.14 -6.92 -20.08
N LEU A 259 -29.82 -8.02 -19.40
CA LEU A 259 -29.03 -9.12 -19.95
C LEU A 259 -29.71 -9.83 -21.13
N ILE A 260 -31.04 -9.86 -21.15
CA ILE A 260 -31.83 -10.41 -22.26
C ILE A 260 -31.94 -9.37 -23.40
N VAL A 261 -32.30 -8.14 -23.07
CA VAL A 261 -32.58 -7.07 -24.03
C VAL A 261 -31.31 -6.52 -24.68
N GLY A 262 -30.20 -6.45 -23.97
CA GLY A 262 -28.93 -5.91 -24.45
C GLY A 262 -28.42 -6.60 -25.72
N PRO A 263 -28.25 -7.94 -25.73
CA PRO A 263 -27.88 -8.68 -26.93
C PRO A 263 -28.88 -8.54 -28.09
N LEU A 264 -30.18 -8.45 -27.78
CA LEU A 264 -31.24 -8.20 -28.77
C LEU A 264 -31.10 -6.83 -29.44
N LEU A 265 -30.67 -5.81 -28.69
CA LEU A 265 -30.44 -4.45 -29.20
C LEU A 265 -29.04 -4.22 -29.77
N ALA A 266 -28.06 -5.10 -29.49
CA ALA A 266 -26.69 -4.93 -29.95
C ALA A 266 -26.54 -4.76 -31.49
N PRO A 267 -27.29 -5.47 -32.36
CA PRO A 267 -27.24 -5.23 -33.79
C PRO A 267 -27.71 -3.83 -34.21
N LEU A 268 -28.68 -3.25 -33.49
CA LEU A 268 -29.17 -1.89 -33.76
C LEU A 268 -28.08 -0.83 -33.49
N ALA A 269 -27.19 -1.08 -32.53
CA ALA A 269 -26.05 -0.20 -32.27
C ALA A 269 -25.06 -0.12 -33.45
N LEU A 270 -25.01 -1.16 -34.31
CA LEU A 270 -24.16 -1.15 -35.51
C LEU A 270 -24.71 -0.23 -36.61
N LEU A 271 -26.00 0.16 -36.55
CA LEU A 271 -26.62 1.08 -37.50
C LEU A 271 -26.33 2.56 -37.16
N VAL A 272 -25.94 2.85 -35.93
CA VAL A 272 -25.60 4.22 -35.52
C VAL A 272 -24.21 4.55 -36.06
N PRO A 273 -24.05 5.56 -36.94
CA PRO A 273 -22.74 5.95 -37.43
C PRO A 273 -21.87 6.34 -36.23
N PRO A 274 -20.62 5.83 -36.15
CA PRO A 274 -19.79 6.10 -34.99
C PRO A 274 -19.57 7.60 -34.88
N LEU A 275 -19.67 8.13 -33.65
CA LEU A 275 -19.19 9.47 -33.37
C LEU A 275 -17.76 9.60 -33.92
N PRO A 276 -17.36 10.78 -34.43
CA PRO A 276 -15.99 11.03 -34.85
C PRO A 276 -15.07 10.99 -33.63
N LEU A 277 -14.69 9.79 -33.20
CA LEU A 277 -13.85 9.52 -32.04
C LEU A 277 -12.37 9.75 -32.34
N ILE A 278 -11.99 9.87 -33.61
CA ILE A 278 -10.59 10.10 -34.05
C ILE A 278 -9.92 11.25 -33.28
N PRO A 279 -10.51 12.47 -33.18
CA PRO A 279 -9.91 13.55 -32.40
C PRO A 279 -9.78 13.20 -30.91
N LEU A 280 -10.76 12.53 -30.31
CA LEU A 280 -10.71 12.14 -28.90
C LEU A 280 -9.61 11.09 -28.65
N ILE A 281 -9.49 10.10 -29.53
CA ILE A 281 -8.44 9.09 -29.49
C ILE A 281 -7.07 9.75 -29.65
N ASN A 282 -6.92 10.70 -30.59
CA ASN A 282 -5.66 11.42 -30.77
C ASN A 282 -5.30 12.25 -29.53
N ILE A 283 -6.26 12.96 -28.94
CA ILE A 283 -6.04 13.71 -27.68
C ILE A 283 -5.61 12.75 -26.57
N LEU A 284 -6.28 11.62 -26.41
CA LEU A 284 -5.95 10.61 -25.40
C LEU A 284 -4.55 10.02 -25.63
N LEU A 285 -4.20 9.73 -26.88
CA LEU A 285 -2.93 9.11 -27.27
C LEU A 285 -1.77 10.11 -27.10
N VAL A 286 -1.95 11.37 -27.48
CA VAL A 286 -0.99 12.46 -27.22
C VAL A 286 -0.82 12.67 -25.71
N THR A 287 -1.92 12.77 -24.96
CA THR A 287 -1.89 12.95 -23.49
C THR A 287 -1.21 11.76 -22.81
N GLY A 288 -1.53 10.54 -23.22
CA GLY A 288 -0.90 9.32 -22.71
C GLY A 288 0.59 9.25 -23.06
N THR A 289 0.98 9.66 -24.26
CA THR A 289 2.40 9.72 -24.67
C THR A 289 3.16 10.75 -23.85
N LEU A 290 2.58 11.92 -23.59
CA LEU A 290 3.17 12.95 -22.73
C LEU A 290 3.32 12.45 -21.28
N LEU A 291 2.29 11.84 -20.71
CA LEU A 291 2.34 11.23 -19.36
C LEU A 291 3.37 10.10 -19.27
N GLY A 292 3.43 9.23 -20.28
CA GLY A 292 4.42 8.15 -20.36
C GLY A 292 5.85 8.68 -20.46
N THR A 293 6.07 9.72 -21.26
CA THR A 293 7.38 10.39 -21.39
C THR A 293 7.78 11.06 -20.07
N LEU A 294 6.84 11.73 -19.40
CA LEU A 294 7.06 12.32 -18.09
C LEU A 294 7.42 11.27 -17.03
N LEU A 295 6.71 10.13 -17.01
CA LEU A 295 7.00 9.03 -16.11
C LEU A 295 8.39 8.44 -16.37
N LEU A 296 8.74 8.19 -17.63
CA LEU A 296 10.06 7.71 -18.03
C LEU A 296 11.15 8.70 -17.61
N PHE A 297 10.92 10.00 -17.76
CA PHE A 297 11.84 11.04 -17.29
C PHE A 297 12.03 10.99 -15.77
N VAL A 298 10.95 10.85 -14.99
CA VAL A 298 11.03 10.73 -13.53
C VAL A 298 11.78 9.46 -13.11
N VAL A 299 11.52 8.33 -13.76
CA VAL A 299 12.24 7.07 -13.49
C VAL A 299 13.71 7.19 -13.88
N ALA A 300 14.04 7.79 -15.03
CA ALA A 300 15.41 8.04 -15.43
C ALA A 300 16.13 8.95 -14.42
N LEU A 301 15.47 10.00 -13.93
CA LEU A 301 15.99 10.89 -12.90
C LEU A 301 16.26 10.14 -11.58
N LEU A 302 15.34 9.29 -11.14
CA LEU A 302 15.49 8.45 -9.95
C LEU A 302 16.60 7.40 -10.07
N LEU A 303 16.80 6.85 -11.27
CA LEU A 303 17.84 5.85 -11.55
C LEU A 303 19.21 6.47 -11.81
N THR A 304 19.29 7.75 -12.18
CA THR A 304 20.55 8.47 -12.44
C THR A 304 21.60 8.31 -11.33
N PRO A 305 21.29 8.48 -10.02
CA PRO A 305 22.28 8.27 -8.97
C PRO A 305 22.78 6.83 -8.88
N PHE A 306 21.95 5.84 -9.21
CA PHE A 306 22.33 4.43 -9.22
C PHE A 306 23.23 4.10 -10.42
N VAL A 307 22.92 4.64 -11.60
CA VAL A 307 23.77 4.51 -12.79
C VAL A 307 25.11 5.18 -12.57
N TRP A 308 25.13 6.36 -11.93
CA TRP A 308 26.34 7.06 -11.56
C TRP A 308 27.17 6.27 -10.51
N LEU A 309 26.53 5.66 -9.52
CA LEU A 309 27.22 4.79 -8.56
C LEU A 309 27.82 3.53 -9.24
N LEU A 310 27.08 2.93 -10.18
CA LEU A 310 27.53 1.78 -10.95
C LEU A 310 28.67 2.13 -11.90
N SER A 311 28.70 3.35 -12.45
CA SER A 311 29.80 3.81 -13.30
C SER A 311 31.09 4.02 -12.50
N LEU A 312 31.00 4.36 -11.20
CA LEU A 312 32.16 4.36 -10.30
C LEU A 312 32.71 2.94 -10.05
N LEU A 313 31.86 1.92 -10.08
CA LEU A 313 32.23 0.52 -9.81
C LEU A 313 32.80 -0.22 -11.04
N HIS A 314 32.38 0.14 -12.26
CA HIS A 314 32.82 -0.55 -13.48
C HIS A 314 34.22 -0.13 -13.97
N GLY A 315 34.91 0.76 -13.24
CA GLY A 315 36.10 1.42 -13.73
C GLY A 315 35.78 2.33 -14.91
N LYS A 316 36.64 3.31 -15.21
CA LYS A 316 36.53 4.06 -16.46
C LYS A 316 36.63 3.03 -17.59
N SER A 317 35.51 2.69 -18.23
CA SER A 317 35.59 2.08 -19.54
C SER A 317 36.40 3.06 -20.38
N ASP A 318 37.55 2.62 -20.89
CA ASP A 318 38.35 3.37 -21.85
C ASP A 318 37.52 3.52 -23.12
N PHE A 319 36.53 4.42 -23.07
CA PHE A 319 35.79 4.88 -24.22
C PHE A 319 36.78 5.71 -25.03
N LYS A 320 37.64 5.03 -25.79
CA LYS A 320 38.43 5.67 -26.83
C LYS A 320 37.40 6.22 -27.82
N PRO A 321 37.24 7.55 -27.92
CA PRO A 321 36.34 8.12 -28.91
C PRO A 321 36.75 7.54 -30.27
N PRO A 322 35.79 7.09 -31.10
CA PRO A 322 36.10 6.47 -32.36
C PRO A 322 36.98 7.44 -33.15
N THR A 323 38.23 7.05 -33.36
CA THR A 323 39.11 7.77 -34.28
C THR A 323 38.42 7.67 -35.62
N ILE A 324 37.99 8.82 -36.17
CA ILE A 324 37.29 8.89 -37.45
C ILE A 324 38.27 8.39 -38.51
N THR A 325 38.23 7.09 -38.79
CA THR A 325 38.99 6.50 -39.90
C THR A 325 38.27 6.84 -41.20
N PRO A 326 39.01 7.14 -42.28
CA PRO A 326 38.44 7.40 -43.59
C PRO A 326 37.48 6.28 -44.01
N PHE A 327 36.37 6.67 -44.66
CA PHE A 327 35.27 5.78 -45.04
C PHE A 327 35.76 4.68 -46.00
N VAL A 328 36.02 3.49 -45.45
CA VAL A 328 36.25 2.25 -46.21
C VAL A 328 34.88 1.56 -46.35
N PRO A 329 34.50 1.05 -47.55
CA PRO A 329 33.25 0.32 -47.73
C PRO A 329 33.11 -0.78 -46.68
N PRO A 330 31.97 -0.84 -45.96
CA PRO A 330 31.85 -1.62 -44.75
C PRO A 330 31.92 -3.12 -45.07
N GLN A 331 33.06 -3.73 -44.81
CA GLN A 331 33.06 -5.14 -44.43
C GLN A 331 32.21 -5.21 -43.17
N ILE A 332 31.05 -5.89 -43.22
CA ILE A 332 30.25 -6.18 -42.04
C ILE A 332 31.24 -6.81 -41.06
N PRO A 333 31.63 -6.12 -39.97
CA PRO A 333 32.53 -6.71 -39.01
C PRO A 333 31.79 -7.95 -38.53
N VAL A 334 32.37 -9.13 -38.71
CA VAL A 334 31.95 -10.29 -37.94
C VAL A 334 32.08 -9.82 -36.50
N ALA A 335 30.93 -9.50 -35.88
CA ALA A 335 30.91 -8.93 -34.54
C ALA A 335 31.82 -9.82 -33.70
N PRO A 336 32.94 -9.29 -33.15
CA PRO A 336 33.90 -10.12 -32.43
C PRO A 336 33.07 -10.92 -31.44
N ALA A 337 33.10 -12.26 -31.56
CA ALA A 337 32.22 -13.18 -30.86
C ALA A 337 32.08 -12.65 -29.44
N ALA A 338 30.91 -12.05 -29.14
CA ALA A 338 30.79 -11.06 -28.07
C ALA A 338 31.37 -11.68 -26.81
N GLY A 339 32.58 -11.23 -26.43
CA GLY A 339 33.35 -11.87 -25.38
C GLY A 339 32.43 -12.08 -24.20
N GLU A 340 32.30 -13.33 -23.75
CA GLU A 340 31.28 -13.72 -22.79
C GLU A 340 31.30 -12.73 -21.63
N ARG A 341 30.25 -11.89 -21.51
CA ARG A 341 30.19 -10.90 -20.43
C ARG A 341 30.35 -11.64 -19.11
N PRO A 342 31.20 -11.15 -18.18
CA PRO A 342 31.45 -11.86 -16.94
C PRO A 342 30.15 -12.03 -16.16
N LEU A 343 29.91 -13.25 -15.64
CA LEU A 343 28.69 -13.59 -14.88
C LEU A 343 28.67 -12.96 -13.47
N ALA A 344 29.83 -12.58 -12.94
CA ALA A 344 29.96 -12.16 -11.55
C ALA A 344 29.11 -10.91 -11.18
N PRO A 345 29.09 -9.82 -11.97
CA PRO A 345 28.29 -8.63 -11.62
C PRO A 345 26.79 -8.92 -11.57
N GLY A 346 26.27 -9.72 -12.51
CA GLY A 346 24.86 -10.10 -12.54
C GLY A 346 24.47 -10.99 -11.36
N LEU A 347 25.31 -11.98 -11.01
CA LEU A 347 25.09 -12.82 -9.83
C LEU A 347 25.08 -12.02 -8.52
N ILE A 348 25.97 -11.05 -8.38
CA ILE A 348 26.00 -10.15 -7.21
C ILE A 348 24.71 -9.34 -7.14
N PHE A 349 24.28 -8.73 -8.26
CA PHE A 349 23.03 -7.97 -8.33
C PHE A 349 21.81 -8.81 -7.92
N TRP A 350 21.64 -9.99 -8.51
CA TRP A 350 20.50 -10.87 -8.21
C TRP A 350 20.54 -11.39 -6.77
N SER A 351 21.73 -11.66 -6.22
CA SER A 351 21.89 -12.04 -4.81
C SER A 351 21.45 -10.92 -3.88
N CYS A 352 21.88 -9.69 -4.13
CA CYS A 352 21.44 -8.52 -3.35
C CYS A 352 19.93 -8.30 -3.45
N LEU A 353 19.36 -8.40 -4.65
CA LEU A 353 17.92 -8.25 -4.86
C LEU A 353 17.12 -9.33 -4.12
N LEU A 354 17.54 -10.60 -4.21
CA LEU A 354 16.90 -11.72 -3.51
C LEU A 354 16.96 -11.55 -1.99
N VAL A 355 18.09 -11.09 -1.44
CA VAL A 355 18.23 -10.81 -0.01
C VAL A 355 17.28 -9.69 0.42
N LEU A 356 17.21 -8.59 -0.32
CA LEU A 356 16.28 -7.49 -0.03
C LEU A 356 14.82 -7.93 -0.08
N LEU A 357 14.44 -8.69 -1.12
CA LEU A 357 13.10 -9.24 -1.27
C LEU A 357 12.75 -10.20 -0.13
N ALA A 358 13.69 -11.07 0.26
CA ALA A 358 13.50 -12.01 1.36
C ALA A 358 13.31 -11.29 2.71
N ILE A 359 14.08 -10.22 2.97
CA ILE A 359 13.91 -9.40 4.18
C ILE A 359 12.55 -8.69 4.18
N ALA A 360 12.14 -8.12 3.03
CA ALA A 360 10.84 -7.46 2.89
C ALA A 360 9.68 -8.44 3.16
N LEU A 361 9.74 -9.62 2.55
CA LEU A 361 8.73 -10.67 2.73
C LEU A 361 8.69 -11.18 4.17
N LEU A 362 9.86 -11.37 4.80
CA LEU A 362 9.94 -11.78 6.20
C LEU A 362 9.34 -10.76 7.15
N ARG A 363 9.65 -9.47 6.96
CA ARG A 363 9.07 -8.40 7.77
C ARG A 363 7.55 -8.33 7.60
N TYR A 364 7.07 -8.48 6.37
CA TYR A 364 5.64 -8.54 6.10
C TYR A 364 4.96 -9.72 6.80
N LEU A 365 5.51 -10.92 6.66
CA LEU A 365 4.98 -12.09 7.33
C LEU A 365 4.97 -11.87 8.86
N GLN A 366 6.07 -11.37 9.44
CA GLN A 366 6.14 -11.09 10.88
C GLN A 366 5.08 -10.09 11.35
N GLN A 367 4.73 -9.08 10.55
CA GLN A 367 3.67 -8.12 10.85
C GLN A 367 2.27 -8.76 10.77
N HIS A 368 2.07 -9.75 9.91
CA HIS A 368 0.81 -10.43 9.71
C HIS A 368 0.81 -11.84 10.31
N ALA A 369 0.79 -11.92 11.64
CA ALA A 369 0.71 -13.18 12.38
C ALA A 369 -0.48 -14.06 11.94
N ASP A 370 -1.57 -13.46 11.45
CA ASP A 370 -2.71 -14.18 10.85
C ASP A 370 -2.33 -15.01 9.63
N ILE A 371 -1.51 -14.45 8.73
CA ILE A 371 -1.04 -15.16 7.55
C ILE A 371 -0.13 -16.31 7.99
N LEU A 372 0.75 -16.09 8.97
CA LEU A 372 1.53 -17.20 9.54
C LEU A 372 0.65 -18.27 10.19
N ARG A 373 -0.40 -17.88 10.93
CA ARG A 373 -1.35 -18.83 11.53
C ARG A 373 -2.06 -19.64 10.47
N TRP A 374 -2.52 -18.99 9.40
CA TRP A 374 -3.16 -19.66 8.26
C TRP A 374 -2.18 -20.57 7.52
N LEU A 375 -0.97 -20.09 7.20
CA LEU A 375 0.06 -20.86 6.52
C LEU A 375 0.55 -22.06 7.37
N ARG A 376 0.61 -21.90 8.70
CA ARG A 376 0.91 -23.00 9.64
C ARG A 376 -0.21 -24.04 9.74
N ARG A 377 -1.45 -23.73 9.34
CA ARG A 377 -2.50 -24.77 9.26
C ARG A 377 -2.25 -25.72 8.10
N TRP A 378 -1.61 -25.26 7.02
CA TRP A 378 -1.31 -26.10 5.86
C TRP A 378 -0.04 -26.95 6.11
N ARG A 379 -0.09 -28.25 5.77
CA ARG A 379 1.02 -29.19 6.00
C ARG A 379 2.28 -28.76 5.23
N VAL A 380 2.11 -28.31 3.98
CA VAL A 380 3.18 -27.77 3.13
C VAL A 380 3.75 -26.47 3.71
N GLY A 381 2.89 -25.56 4.18
CA GLY A 381 3.33 -24.30 4.78
C GLY A 381 4.17 -24.49 6.04
N ARG A 382 3.82 -25.46 6.90
CA ARG A 382 4.66 -25.85 8.04
C ARG A 382 6.02 -26.37 7.62
N TRP A 383 6.07 -27.26 6.63
CA TRP A 383 7.33 -27.78 6.11
C TRP A 383 8.20 -26.66 5.53
N LEU A 384 7.63 -25.76 4.73
CA LEU A 384 8.34 -24.64 4.13
C LEU A 384 8.90 -23.67 5.18
N LEU A 385 8.09 -23.30 6.17
CA LEU A 385 8.51 -22.43 7.27
C LEU A 385 9.61 -23.06 8.13
N GLN A 386 9.56 -24.37 8.36
CA GLN A 386 10.60 -25.10 9.07
C GLN A 386 11.91 -25.12 8.28
N SER A 387 11.87 -25.45 6.99
CA SER A 387 13.03 -25.43 6.10
C SER A 387 13.65 -24.04 6.02
N TRP A 388 12.82 -23.01 5.87
CA TRP A 388 13.24 -21.62 5.84
C TRP A 388 13.91 -21.18 7.16
N SER A 389 13.34 -21.55 8.30
CA SER A 389 13.91 -21.23 9.61
C SER A 389 15.25 -21.91 9.91
N ARG A 390 15.56 -23.03 9.24
CA ARG A 390 16.89 -23.68 9.30
C ARG A 390 17.88 -22.85 8.50
N LEU A 391 17.54 -22.56 7.24
CA LEU A 391 18.38 -21.78 6.34
C LEU A 391 18.73 -20.39 6.91
N TRP A 392 17.78 -19.72 7.59
CA TRP A 392 18.06 -18.44 8.26
C TRP A 392 18.89 -18.53 9.52
N ARG A 393 18.87 -19.66 10.24
CA ARG A 393 19.79 -19.85 11.38
C ARG A 393 21.22 -19.95 10.87
N ASP A 394 21.43 -20.73 9.81
CA ASP A 394 22.74 -20.89 9.19
C ASP A 394 23.26 -19.54 8.63
N VAL A 395 22.39 -18.76 7.98
CA VAL A 395 22.73 -17.40 7.52
C VAL A 395 23.02 -16.47 8.69
N GLY A 396 22.28 -16.57 9.80
CA GLY A 396 22.51 -15.78 11.01
C GLY A 396 23.88 -16.03 11.63
N GLU A 397 24.30 -17.29 11.70
CA GLU A 397 25.65 -17.69 12.15
C GLU A 397 26.74 -17.15 11.21
N TRP A 398 26.53 -17.23 9.90
CA TRP A 398 27.46 -16.69 8.91
C TRP A 398 27.56 -15.16 8.98
N VAL A 399 26.43 -14.46 9.12
CA VAL A 399 26.39 -13.00 9.30
C VAL A 399 27.06 -12.61 10.61
N ALA A 400 26.89 -13.38 11.69
CA ALA A 400 27.61 -13.14 12.95
C ALA A 400 29.13 -13.27 12.76
N LEU A 401 29.61 -14.27 12.00
CA LEU A 401 31.02 -14.44 11.66
C LEU A 401 31.55 -13.27 10.80
N VAL A 402 30.81 -12.85 9.77
CA VAL A 402 31.22 -11.74 8.90
C VAL A 402 31.19 -10.42 9.65
N THR A 403 30.16 -10.16 10.44
CA THR A 403 30.08 -8.94 11.25
C THR A 403 31.17 -8.91 12.31
N ASP A 404 31.49 -10.01 12.97
CA ASP A 404 32.63 -10.06 13.90
C ASP A 404 33.96 -9.81 13.17
N THR A 405 34.15 -10.40 11.98
CA THR A 405 35.37 -10.18 11.17
C THR A 405 35.51 -8.73 10.71
N VAL A 406 34.42 -8.12 10.21
CA VAL A 406 34.38 -6.71 9.79
C VAL A 406 34.56 -5.79 10.99
N ARG A 407 33.93 -6.10 12.14
CA ARG A 407 34.04 -5.31 13.37
C ARG A 407 35.42 -5.43 13.99
N ARG A 408 36.08 -6.59 13.91
CA ARG A 408 37.50 -6.77 14.29
C ARG A 408 38.42 -5.98 13.37
N ARG A 409 38.21 -5.99 12.05
CA ARG A 409 38.97 -5.16 11.09
C ARG A 409 38.75 -3.67 11.32
N LEU A 410 37.52 -3.24 11.57
CA LEU A 410 37.20 -1.83 11.87
C LEU A 410 37.72 -1.39 13.24
N ARG A 411 37.78 -2.30 14.23
CA ARG A 411 38.41 -2.06 15.55
C ARG A 411 39.94 -2.10 15.50
N HIS A 412 40.53 -2.70 14.48
CA HIS A 412 41.98 -2.73 14.23
C HIS A 412 42.51 -1.47 13.52
N ASN A 413 41.74 -0.39 13.48
CA ASN A 413 42.29 0.93 13.16
C ASN A 413 42.58 1.67 14.47
N PRO A 414 43.80 1.58 15.03
CA PRO A 414 44.19 2.38 16.18
C PRO A 414 44.15 3.85 15.77
N ALA A 415 43.58 4.70 16.63
CA ALA A 415 43.50 6.16 16.46
C ALA A 415 42.59 6.67 15.33
N THR A 416 41.27 6.45 15.46
CA THR A 416 40.34 7.50 15.03
C THR A 416 40.07 8.41 16.23
N PRO A 417 40.44 9.71 16.17
CA PRO A 417 40.21 10.64 17.27
C PRO A 417 38.71 10.70 17.54
N HIS A 418 38.34 10.60 18.82
CA HIS A 418 36.98 10.81 19.29
C HIS A 418 36.42 12.10 18.69
N ARG A 419 35.57 11.95 17.67
CA ARG A 419 34.79 13.07 17.16
C ARG A 419 33.81 13.40 18.29
N PRO A 420 33.90 14.57 18.93
CA PRO A 420 33.03 14.90 20.04
C PRO A 420 31.58 14.77 19.58
N PRO A 421 30.68 14.23 20.42
CA PRO A 421 29.27 14.17 20.10
C PRO A 421 28.81 15.57 19.70
N ARG A 422 28.17 15.71 18.53
CA ARG A 422 27.62 16.99 18.08
C ARG A 422 26.78 17.58 19.21
N PRO A 423 26.97 18.86 19.56
CA PRO A 423 26.16 19.49 20.61
C PRO A 423 24.68 19.33 20.23
N ARG A 424 23.92 18.67 21.09
CA ARG A 424 22.46 18.53 20.90
C ARG A 424 21.86 19.94 21.01
N SER A 425 20.95 20.29 20.11
CA SER A 425 20.18 21.52 20.23
C SER A 425 19.40 21.56 21.56
N PRO A 426 19.06 22.74 22.10
CA PRO A 426 18.24 22.87 23.31
C PRO A 426 16.95 22.03 23.25
N GLN A 427 16.28 22.01 22.09
CA GLN A 427 15.13 21.16 21.80
C GLN A 427 15.41 19.66 22.03
N GLY A 428 16.53 19.15 21.52
CA GLY A 428 16.93 17.76 21.70
C GLY A 428 17.18 17.39 23.16
N HIS A 429 17.64 18.34 23.97
CA HIS A 429 17.81 18.15 25.42
C HIS A 429 16.47 18.16 26.18
N LEU A 430 15.53 19.04 25.81
CA LEU A 430 14.18 19.04 26.41
C LEU A 430 13.42 17.73 26.08
N ARG A 431 13.51 17.24 24.84
CA ARG A 431 12.97 15.92 24.48
C ARG A 431 13.58 14.79 25.31
N ALA A 432 14.89 14.84 25.56
CA ALA A 432 15.56 13.84 26.41
C ALA A 432 15.07 13.91 27.87
N LEU A 433 14.89 15.11 28.43
CA LEU A 433 14.35 15.29 29.79
C LEU A 433 12.92 14.75 29.92
N TYR A 434 12.06 15.00 28.93
CA TYR A 434 10.69 14.45 28.94
C TYR A 434 10.69 12.91 28.84
N GLN A 435 11.58 12.33 28.03
CA GLN A 435 11.73 10.85 27.98
C GLN A 435 12.26 10.26 29.28
N GLU A 436 13.10 10.99 30.02
CA GLU A 436 13.53 10.58 31.36
C GLU A 436 12.38 10.67 32.37
N LEU A 437 11.52 11.70 32.28
CA LEU A 437 10.30 11.81 33.06
C LEU A 437 9.37 10.62 32.87
N VAL A 438 9.08 10.25 31.62
CA VAL A 438 8.23 9.09 31.29
C VAL A 438 8.83 7.80 31.88
N ARG A 439 10.13 7.57 31.69
CA ARG A 439 10.81 6.39 32.25
C ARG A 439 10.76 6.34 33.78
N ALA A 440 10.89 7.50 34.44
CA ALA A 440 10.80 7.58 35.89
C ALA A 440 9.37 7.32 36.42
N GLY A 441 8.34 7.80 35.71
CA GLY A 441 6.95 7.50 36.04
C GLY A 441 6.61 6.02 35.83
N GLU A 442 7.07 5.41 34.73
CA GLU A 442 6.91 3.98 34.47
C GLU A 442 7.59 3.11 35.55
N ALA A 443 8.78 3.52 36.02
CA ALA A 443 9.47 2.85 37.13
C ALA A 443 8.69 2.91 38.45
N LYS A 444 7.74 3.84 38.60
CA LYS A 444 6.80 3.92 39.72
C LYS A 444 5.45 3.26 39.45
N GLY A 445 5.31 2.54 38.34
CA GLY A 445 4.09 1.84 37.96
C GLY A 445 3.05 2.72 37.28
N ILE A 446 3.39 3.95 36.87
CA ILE A 446 2.50 4.85 36.15
C ILE A 446 2.76 4.65 34.65
N ALA A 447 1.93 3.83 34.01
CA ALA A 447 2.06 3.51 32.60
C ALA A 447 1.82 4.74 31.71
N HIS A 448 2.57 4.86 30.61
CA HIS A 448 2.34 5.82 29.53
C HIS A 448 1.73 5.10 28.32
N PRO A 449 0.39 5.09 28.14
CA PRO A 449 -0.23 4.48 26.97
C PRO A 449 0.34 5.08 25.67
N PRO A 450 0.54 4.30 24.60
CA PRO A 450 1.04 4.84 23.32
C PRO A 450 0.16 5.94 22.70
N SER A 451 -1.13 5.96 23.06
CA SER A 451 -2.09 6.96 22.60
C SER A 451 -2.19 8.19 23.51
N ALA A 452 -1.53 8.18 24.67
CA ALA A 452 -1.65 9.26 25.64
C ALA A 452 -0.91 10.51 25.14
N THR A 453 -1.57 11.65 25.19
CA THR A 453 -0.93 12.93 24.91
C THR A 453 0.02 13.33 26.06
N PRO A 454 1.02 14.19 25.82
CA PRO A 454 1.89 14.66 26.91
C PRO A 454 1.12 15.25 28.10
N PHE A 455 0.04 15.99 27.82
CA PHE A 455 -0.83 16.55 28.84
C PHE A 455 -1.58 15.49 29.63
N GLU A 456 -2.15 14.48 28.97
CA GLU A 456 -2.83 13.36 29.64
C GLU A 456 -1.87 12.61 30.56
N TYR A 457 -0.65 12.34 30.10
CA TYR A 457 0.36 11.69 30.94
C TYR A 457 0.79 12.57 32.11
N SER A 458 0.97 13.88 31.89
CA SER A 458 1.31 14.83 32.96
C SER A 458 0.23 14.89 34.04
N SER A 459 -1.05 14.84 33.65
CA SER A 459 -2.19 14.81 34.57
C SER A 459 -2.23 13.50 35.38
N ALA A 460 -2.01 12.37 34.73
CA ALA A 460 -1.94 11.06 35.39
C ALA A 460 -0.77 11.00 36.40
N LEU A 461 0.41 11.48 36.00
CA LEU A 461 1.60 11.52 36.84
C LEU A 461 1.46 12.50 38.01
N GLY A 462 0.88 13.69 37.76
CA GLY A 462 0.59 14.69 38.79
C GLY A 462 -0.43 14.18 39.81
N SER A 463 -1.48 13.49 39.37
CA SER A 463 -2.49 12.88 40.25
C SER A 463 -1.89 11.80 41.16
N ALA A 464 -0.94 11.02 40.64
CA ALA A 464 -0.28 9.96 41.40
C ALA A 464 0.78 10.50 42.38
N VAL A 465 1.39 11.65 42.09
CA VAL A 465 2.40 12.28 42.94
C VAL A 465 2.12 13.79 43.07
N PRO A 466 1.11 14.20 43.87
CA PRO A 466 0.65 15.59 43.92
C PRO A 466 1.74 16.64 44.21
N PRO A 467 2.74 16.39 45.09
CA PRO A 467 3.79 17.37 45.37
C PRO A 467 4.65 17.79 44.15
N VAL A 468 4.70 16.98 43.08
CA VAL A 468 5.45 17.30 41.86
C VAL A 468 4.59 17.81 40.70
N GLU A 469 3.26 17.82 40.85
CA GLU A 469 2.34 18.25 39.78
C GLU A 469 2.78 19.57 39.13
N PRO A 470 3.12 20.65 39.87
CA PRO A 470 3.50 21.92 39.24
C PRO A 470 4.77 21.82 38.40
N ASP A 471 5.73 20.98 38.81
CA ASP A 471 6.98 20.78 38.09
C ASP A 471 6.80 19.88 36.86
N VAL A 472 5.94 18.86 36.95
CA VAL A 472 5.58 17.95 35.86
C VAL A 472 4.84 18.70 34.75
N THR A 473 3.83 19.50 35.11
CA THR A 473 3.07 20.33 34.16
C THR A 473 3.99 21.31 33.45
N ALA A 474 4.80 22.07 34.19
CA ALA A 474 5.71 23.05 33.60
C ALA A 474 6.80 22.41 32.70
N LEU A 475 7.31 21.22 33.03
CA LEU A 475 8.24 20.50 32.15
C LEU A 475 7.55 19.99 30.88
N THR A 476 6.29 19.57 31.00
CA THR A 476 5.46 19.13 29.87
C THR A 476 5.16 20.29 28.93
N ASP A 477 4.83 21.47 29.46
CA ASP A 477 4.63 22.70 28.68
C ASP A 477 5.88 23.06 27.87
N LEU A 478 7.06 23.06 28.51
CA LEU A 478 8.34 23.32 27.83
C LEU A 478 8.62 22.31 26.71
N TYR A 479 8.29 21.03 26.94
CA TYR A 479 8.43 19.99 25.91
C TYR A 479 7.47 20.21 24.74
N VAL A 480 6.19 20.47 25.02
CA VAL A 480 5.16 20.71 23.99
C VAL A 480 5.49 21.97 23.19
N GLN A 481 5.93 23.04 23.84
CA GLN A 481 6.37 24.26 23.17
C GLN A 481 7.62 24.00 22.31
N ALA A 482 8.58 23.20 22.78
CA ALA A 482 9.76 22.84 22.01
C ALA A 482 9.46 21.93 20.81
N GLU A 483 8.44 21.06 20.90
CA GLU A 483 8.12 20.07 19.87
C GLU A 483 7.10 20.60 18.84
N TYR A 484 6.12 21.40 19.29
CA TYR A 484 4.98 21.85 18.50
C TYR A 484 4.80 23.37 18.46
N GLY A 485 5.58 24.13 19.24
CA GLY A 485 5.49 25.58 19.30
C GLY A 485 6.23 26.27 18.13
N PRO A 486 5.84 27.52 17.81
CA PRO A 486 6.44 28.29 16.72
C PRO A 486 7.82 28.89 17.06
N LEU A 487 8.17 28.98 18.34
CA LEU A 487 9.44 29.53 18.83
C LEU A 487 10.40 28.40 19.21
N LEU A 488 11.64 28.47 18.72
CA LEU A 488 12.68 27.53 19.16
C LEU A 488 13.05 27.83 20.62
N PRO A 489 13.17 26.79 21.47
CA PRO A 489 13.55 26.96 22.87
C PRO A 489 15.00 27.44 22.98
N ASP A 490 15.25 28.32 23.93
CA ASP A 490 16.58 28.85 24.23
C ASP A 490 17.28 28.09 25.38
N ASP A 491 18.48 28.53 25.74
CA ASP A 491 19.24 27.92 26.84
C ASP A 491 18.65 28.24 28.23
N GLU A 492 17.81 29.27 28.35
CA GLU A 492 17.08 29.56 29.58
C GLU A 492 15.94 28.57 29.81
N ASP A 493 15.18 28.25 28.77
CA ASP A 493 14.14 27.21 28.79
C ASP A 493 14.73 25.86 29.18
N LEU A 494 15.89 25.50 28.62
CA LEU A 494 16.59 24.28 29.01
C LEU A 494 17.05 24.30 30.47
N ARG A 495 17.53 25.44 30.98
CA ARG A 495 17.90 25.58 32.40
C ARG A 495 16.68 25.42 33.30
N ARG A 496 15.54 26.03 32.95
CA ARG A 496 14.25 25.88 33.65
C ARG A 496 13.81 24.42 33.64
N GLY A 497 13.84 23.75 32.48
CA GLY A 497 13.52 22.33 32.34
C GLY A 497 14.39 21.43 33.22
N ARG A 498 15.71 21.66 33.26
CA ARG A 498 16.64 20.90 34.13
C ARG A 498 16.40 21.14 35.62
N GLN A 499 15.99 22.33 36.03
CA GLN A 499 15.66 22.62 37.43
C GLN A 499 14.37 21.92 37.85
N ARG A 500 13.34 21.95 36.99
CA ARG A 500 12.06 21.23 37.18
C ARG A 500 12.32 19.73 37.30
N TRP A 501 13.11 19.18 36.37
CA TRP A 501 13.48 17.76 36.38
C TRP A 501 14.19 17.33 37.67
N ARG A 502 15.15 18.12 38.16
CA ARG A 502 15.85 17.81 39.42
C ARG A 502 14.90 17.75 40.63
N ARG A 503 13.89 18.62 40.69
CA ARG A 503 12.87 18.57 41.75
C ARG A 503 11.99 17.34 41.62
N ILE A 504 11.55 17.00 40.41
CA ILE A 504 10.79 15.78 40.13
C ILE A 504 11.60 14.54 40.53
N GLN A 505 12.89 14.48 40.17
CA GLN A 505 13.78 13.38 40.55
C GLN A 505 13.95 13.25 42.07
N HIS A 506 13.93 14.35 42.82
CA HIS A 506 14.03 14.27 44.28
C HIS A 506 12.86 13.50 44.88
N TRP A 507 11.64 13.74 44.39
CA TRP A 507 10.42 13.07 44.86
C TRP A 507 10.24 11.67 44.27
N LEU A 508 10.52 11.48 42.98
CA LEU A 508 10.42 10.17 42.33
C LEU A 508 11.58 9.24 42.73
N GLY A 509 12.78 9.77 42.94
CA GLY A 509 13.96 9.00 43.37
C GLY A 509 14.02 8.77 44.88
N GLY A 510 13.51 9.72 45.68
CA GLY A 510 13.62 9.71 47.14
C GLY A 510 12.37 9.19 47.85
N THR A 511 12.17 7.87 47.91
CA THR A 511 11.47 7.10 48.99
C THR A 511 11.26 5.63 48.60
N GLY A 512 12.32 4.98 48.13
CA GLY A 512 12.36 3.51 48.04
C GLY A 512 12.69 2.81 49.36
N GLN A 513 12.91 3.50 50.48
CA GLN A 513 13.48 2.84 51.66
C GLN A 513 13.08 3.29 53.08
N VAL A 514 12.29 4.34 53.33
CA VAL A 514 12.10 4.80 54.75
C VAL A 514 10.65 4.98 55.24
N VAL A 515 9.61 5.12 54.40
CA VAL A 515 8.25 5.43 54.93
C VAL A 515 7.28 4.24 54.96
N GLY A 516 7.59 3.13 54.28
CA GLY A 516 6.75 1.92 54.28
C GLY A 516 6.78 1.08 55.56
N ALA A 517 7.72 1.33 56.50
CA ALA A 517 7.89 0.52 57.71
C ALA A 517 7.17 1.07 58.96
N ALA A 518 6.63 2.30 58.93
CA ALA A 518 6.01 2.93 60.09
C ALA A 518 4.48 2.75 60.18
N VAL A 519 3.80 2.32 59.11
CA VAL A 519 2.33 2.17 59.10
C VAL A 519 1.88 0.70 59.31
N GLN A 520 2.81 -0.27 59.33
CA GLN A 520 2.50 -1.70 59.48
C GLN A 520 2.85 -2.32 60.85
N LYS A 521 3.16 -1.48 61.86
CA LYS A 521 3.33 -1.87 63.28
C LYS A 521 2.29 -1.18 64.17
N GLY A 522 1.02 -1.33 63.83
CA GLY A 522 -0.13 -0.91 64.64
C GLY A 522 -1.09 -2.05 64.93
N ARG A 523 -0.58 -3.24 65.30
CA ARG A 523 -1.40 -4.36 65.82
C ARG A 523 -1.85 -4.03 67.25
N LEU A 524 -2.94 -3.28 67.40
CA LEU A 524 -3.75 -3.33 68.61
C LEU A 524 -4.58 -4.62 68.58
N ARG A 525 -4.07 -5.64 69.28
CA ARG A 525 -4.86 -6.80 69.72
C ARG A 525 -5.98 -6.30 70.63
N VAL A 526 -7.20 -6.18 70.11
CA VAL A 526 -8.40 -6.17 70.95
C VAL A 526 -8.62 -7.62 71.41
N ARG A 527 -8.25 -7.85 72.67
CA ARG A 527 -8.47 -9.07 73.42
C ARG A 527 -9.97 -9.15 73.76
N GLN A 528 -10.75 -9.90 72.97
CA GLN A 528 -12.09 -10.30 73.41
C GLN A 528 -11.96 -11.24 74.62
N LYS A 529 -12.53 -10.80 75.74
CA LYS A 529 -12.71 -11.58 76.97
C LYS A 529 -14.04 -12.33 76.84
N PRO A 530 -14.11 -13.64 77.08
CA PRO A 530 -15.38 -14.35 77.07
C PRO A 530 -16.00 -14.38 78.47
N LYS A 531 -17.33 -14.59 78.48
CA LYS A 531 -18.23 -14.88 79.62
C LYS A 531 -18.59 -13.66 80.48
N SER A 532 -19.83 -13.50 80.93
CA SER A 532 -20.89 -14.48 81.27
C SER A 532 -22.26 -13.82 81.19
#